data_AF-A0A8H3UME1-F1
#
_entry.id   AF-A0A8H3UME1-F1
#
_cell.length_a   1.000
_cell.length_b   1.000
_cell.length_c   1.000
_cell.angle_alpha   90.00
_cell.angle_beta   90.00
_cell.angle_gamma   90.00
#
_symmetry.space_group_name_H-M   'P 1'
#
loop_
_entity.id
_entity.type
_entity.pdbx_description
1 polymer ?
#
loop_
_entity_poly.entity_id
_entity_poly.type
_entity_poly.pdbx_seq_one_letter_code
_entity_poly.pdbx_strand_id
1 'polypeptide(L)'
;RGKLDGKATLVHCRVGVSRSATICIAEVMNELGLSFPHAYCFVRARRLNVIIQPHLRFTYELLKWEEQQRVERGQSVHRDLEWATISREIALMNKPYSRQ
;
A
#
# COMPACT_ATOMS: atom_id res chain seq x y z
N ARG A 1 2.03 -20.44 -1.50
CA ARG A 1 2.87 -21.50 -2.12
C ARG A 1 3.91 -20.89 -3.04
N GLY A 2 3.53 -20.16 -4.09
CA GLY A 2 4.50 -19.48 -5.01
C GLY A 2 5.70 -18.80 -4.32
N LYS A 3 5.46 -17.90 -3.36
CA LYS A 3 6.53 -17.25 -2.57
C LYS A 3 7.41 -18.24 -1.78
N LEU A 4 6.81 -19.24 -1.12
CA LEU A 4 7.55 -20.28 -0.37
C LEU A 4 8.41 -21.14 -1.30
N ASP A 5 7.96 -21.33 -2.54
CA ASP A 5 8.65 -22.12 -3.55
C ASP A 5 9.71 -21.28 -4.32
N GLY A 6 9.95 -20.03 -3.92
CA GLY A 6 10.87 -19.11 -4.60
C GLY A 6 10.43 -18.68 -6.01
N LYS A 7 9.15 -18.85 -6.36
CA LYS A 7 8.62 -18.57 -7.70
C LYS A 7 8.01 -17.17 -7.78
N ALA A 8 8.26 -16.51 -8.91
CA ALA A 8 7.60 -15.25 -9.26
C ALA A 8 6.08 -15.44 -9.28
N THR A 9 5.35 -14.58 -8.56
CA THR A 9 3.89 -14.63 -8.45
C THR A 9 3.30 -13.34 -8.99
N LEU A 10 2.47 -13.44 -10.04
CA LEU A 10 1.76 -12.30 -10.60
C LEU A 10 0.49 -12.00 -9.79
N VAL A 11 0.38 -10.78 -9.26
CA VAL A 11 -0.83 -10.28 -8.60
C VAL A 11 -1.47 -9.23 -9.48
N HIS A 12 -2.69 -9.49 -9.97
CA HIS A 12 -3.41 -8.54 -10.82
C HIS A 12 -4.88 -8.40 -10.43
N CYS A 13 -5.48 -7.29 -10.87
CA CYS A 13 -6.93 -7.15 -10.91
C CYS A 13 -7.32 -6.74 -12.34
N ARG A 14 -8.38 -5.94 -12.53
CA ARG A 14 -8.76 -5.46 -13.87
C ARG A 14 -7.77 -4.43 -14.43
N VAL A 15 -7.48 -3.37 -13.67
CA VAL A 15 -6.64 -2.23 -14.12
C VAL A 15 -5.34 -2.11 -13.32
N GLY A 16 -5.30 -2.71 -12.13
CA GLY A 16 -4.14 -2.64 -11.25
C GLY A 16 -4.05 -1.38 -10.38
N VAL A 17 -5.12 -0.57 -10.28
CA VAL A 17 -5.11 0.71 -9.54
C VAL A 17 -5.43 0.55 -8.05
N SER A 18 -6.37 -0.34 -7.72
CA SER A 18 -6.95 -0.45 -6.37
C SER A 18 -6.68 -1.83 -5.75
N ARG A 19 -7.55 -2.83 -5.96
CA ARG A 19 -7.46 -4.18 -5.36
C ARG A 19 -6.07 -4.82 -5.35
N SER A 20 -5.46 -5.05 -6.51
CA SER A 20 -4.14 -5.70 -6.56
C SER A 20 -3.02 -4.82 -6.00
N ALA A 21 -3.14 -3.49 -6.12
CA ALA A 21 -2.18 -2.58 -5.51
C ALA A 21 -2.26 -2.66 -3.97
N THR A 22 -3.45 -2.72 -3.39
CA THR A 22 -3.66 -2.91 -1.95
C THR A 22 -2.96 -4.18 -1.45
N ILE A 23 -3.13 -5.30 -2.14
CA ILE A 23 -2.48 -6.57 -1.77
C ILE A 23 -0.96 -6.45 -1.84
N CYS A 24 -0.42 -5.85 -2.90
CA CYS A 24 1.03 -5.62 -3.00
C CYS A 24 1.56 -4.70 -1.89
N ILE A 25 0.79 -3.68 -1.48
CA ILE A 25 1.17 -2.78 -0.37
C ILE A 25 1.18 -3.56 0.95
N ALA A 26 0.11 -4.31 1.24
CA ALA A 26 0.03 -5.13 2.46
C ALA A 26 1.18 -6.14 2.57
N GLU A 27 1.54 -6.79 1.45
CA GLU A 27 2.65 -7.73 1.40
C GLU A 27 3.99 -7.04 1.69
N VAL A 28 4.21 -5.84 1.15
CA VAL A 28 5.42 -5.05 1.42
C VAL A 28 5.48 -4.61 2.89
N MET A 29 4.35 -4.19 3.47
CA MET A 29 4.26 -3.87 4.91
C MET A 29 4.65 -5.08 5.77
N ASN A 30 4.14 -6.27 5.42
CA ASN A 30 4.43 -7.50 6.14
C ASN A 30 5.90 -7.93 6.03
N GLU A 31 6.43 -7.98 4.81
CA GLU A 31 7.77 -8.49 4.57
C GLU A 31 8.87 -7.54 5.05
N LEU A 32 8.70 -6.24 4.80
CA LEU A 32 9.73 -5.23 5.09
C LEU A 32 9.47 -4.49 6.40
N GLY A 33 8.33 -4.72 7.03
CA GLY A 33 7.96 -4.05 8.28
C GLY A 33 7.74 -2.55 8.14
N LEU A 34 7.35 -2.09 6.96
CA LEU A 34 7.10 -0.68 6.68
C LEU A 34 5.69 -0.26 7.10
N SER A 35 5.55 1.00 7.53
CA SER A 35 4.24 1.64 7.70
C SER A 35 3.51 1.80 6.37
N PHE A 36 2.19 2.02 6.42
CA PHE A 36 1.39 2.12 5.20
C PHE A 36 1.90 3.20 4.22
N PRO A 37 2.24 4.44 4.63
CA PRO A 37 2.75 5.44 3.71
C PRO A 37 4.07 5.04 3.04
N HIS A 38 4.99 4.43 3.80
CA HIS A 38 6.27 3.97 3.26
C HIS A 38 6.09 2.81 2.29
N ALA A 39 5.26 1.83 2.63
CA ALA A 39 4.94 0.71 1.74
C ALA A 39 4.21 1.17 0.47
N TYR A 40 3.30 2.14 0.58
CA TYR A 40 2.65 2.76 -0.56
C TYR A 40 3.68 3.38 -1.51
N CYS A 41 4.59 4.21 -1.00
CA CYS A 41 5.64 4.84 -1.81
C CYS A 41 6.56 3.79 -2.45
N PHE A 42 6.90 2.73 -1.72
CA PHE A 42 7.71 1.62 -2.24
C PHE A 42 7.08 0.94 -3.45
N VAL A 43 5.77 0.66 -3.38
CA VAL A 43 5.02 0.05 -4.50
C VAL A 43 4.83 1.05 -5.64
N ARG A 44 4.55 2.32 -5.33
CA ARG A 44 4.36 3.40 -6.32
C ARG A 44 5.62 3.65 -7.14
N ALA A 45 6.78 3.67 -6.51
CA ALA A 45 8.07 3.86 -7.18
C ALA A 45 8.38 2.77 -8.22
N ARG A 46 7.84 1.55 -8.05
CA ARG A 46 8.01 0.42 -8.98
C ARG A 46 6.94 0.36 -10.07
N ARG A 47 5.93 1.23 -9.99
CA ARG A 47 4.77 1.29 -10.90
C ARG A 47 4.47 2.73 -11.29
N LEU A 48 5.47 3.44 -11.83
CA LEU A 48 5.39 4.86 -12.15
C LEU A 48 4.28 5.17 -13.16
N ASN A 49 4.07 4.30 -14.15
CA ASN A 49 3.14 4.52 -15.26
C ASN A 49 1.66 4.22 -14.94
N VAL A 50 1.34 3.76 -13.72
CA VAL A 50 -0.04 3.40 -13.34
C VAL A 50 -0.42 4.11 -12.05
N ILE A 51 -1.53 4.86 -12.09
CA ILE A 51 -2.14 5.43 -10.89
C ILE A 51 -2.33 4.33 -9.85
N ILE A 52 -1.86 4.57 -8.63
CA ILE A 52 -2.22 3.73 -7.49
C ILE A 52 -3.21 4.54 -6.67
N GLN A 53 -4.44 4.03 -6.56
CA GLN A 53 -5.49 4.69 -5.79
C GLN A 53 -6.39 3.61 -5.20
N PRO A 54 -5.98 3.04 -4.04
CA PRO A 54 -6.82 2.14 -3.29
C PRO A 54 -8.16 2.80 -2.98
N HIS A 55 -9.23 2.01 -3.00
CA HIS A 55 -10.53 2.48 -2.52
C HIS A 55 -10.40 2.88 -1.05
N LEU A 56 -11.14 3.90 -0.60
CA LEU A 56 -11.05 4.41 0.78
C LEU A 56 -11.13 3.29 1.83
N ARG A 57 -12.06 2.36 1.64
CA ARG A 57 -12.19 1.17 2.50
C ARG A 57 -10.89 0.36 2.56
N PHE A 58 -10.23 0.10 1.45
CA PHE A 58 -8.96 -0.64 1.45
C PHE A 58 -7.84 0.12 2.14
N THR A 59 -7.80 1.45 2.00
CA THR A 59 -6.82 2.24 2.75
C THR A 59 -7.07 2.17 4.25
N TYR A 60 -8.33 2.20 4.67
CA TYR A 60 -8.69 2.00 6.08
C TYR A 60 -8.26 0.62 6.59
N GLU A 61 -8.52 -0.45 5.82
CA GLU A 61 -8.05 -1.80 6.18
C GLU A 61 -6.52 -1.87 6.27
N LEU A 62 -5.78 -1.17 5.40
CA LEU A 62 -4.31 -1.11 5.46
C LEU A 62 -3.81 -0.36 6.71
N LEU A 63 -4.48 0.71 7.12
CA LEU A 63 -4.16 1.41 8.37
C LEU A 63 -4.44 0.52 9.58
N LYS A 64 -5.55 -0.23 9.58
CA LYS A 64 -5.86 -1.24 10.61
C LYS A 64 -4.86 -2.39 10.63
N TRP A 65 -4.41 -2.82 9.46
CA TRP A 65 -3.37 -3.82 9.31
C TRP A 65 -2.05 -3.34 9.93
N GLU A 66 -1.65 -2.08 9.71
CA GLU A 66 -0.47 -1.50 10.36
C GLU A 66 -0.60 -1.52 11.90
N GLU A 67 -1.75 -1.10 12.43
CA GLU A 67 -2.02 -1.12 13.88
C GLU A 67 -1.88 -2.54 14.44
N GLN A 68 -2.45 -3.53 13.76
CA GLN A 68 -2.36 -4.94 14.14
C GLN A 68 -0.91 -5.44 14.13
N GLN A 69 -0.16 -5.18 13.05
CA GLN A 69 1.24 -5.60 12.93
C GLN A 69 2.12 -4.98 14.02
N ARG A 70 1.87 -3.73 14.41
CA ARG A 70 2.58 -3.07 15.52
C ARG A 70 2.30 -3.75 16.85
N VAL A 71 1.04 -4.09 17.13
CA VAL A 71 0.66 -4.84 18.34
C VAL A 71 1.34 -6.20 18.38
N GLU A 72 1.30 -6.96 17.27
CA GLU A 72 1.95 -8.28 17.16
C GLU A 72 3.47 -8.21 17.39
N ARG A 73 4.10 -7.08 17.05
CA ARG A 73 5.53 -6.82 17.25
C ARG A 73 5.86 -6.20 18.61
N GLY A 74 4.87 -5.99 19.49
CA GLY A 74 5.06 -5.34 20.79
C GLY A 74 5.47 -3.86 20.69
N GLN A 75 5.13 -3.20 19.57
CA GLN A 75 5.41 -1.79 19.33
C GLN A 75 4.23 -0.91 19.74
N SER A 76 4.49 0.36 20.02
CA SER A 76 3.43 1.33 20.28
C SER A 76 2.58 1.57 19.02
N VAL A 77 1.26 1.65 19.23
CA VAL A 77 0.29 1.90 18.16
C VAL A 77 0.23 3.41 17.91
N HIS A 78 1.18 3.90 17.11
CA HIS A 78 1.17 5.26 16.60
C HIS A 78 1.27 5.22 15.07
N ARG A 79 0.48 6.07 14.41
CA ARG A 79 0.55 6.25 12.96
C ARG A 79 1.64 7.25 12.62
N ASP A 80 2.43 6.94 11.61
CA ASP A 80 3.47 7.84 11.12
C ASP A 80 2.86 9.11 10.49
N LEU A 81 1.73 8.95 9.80
CA LEU A 81 0.99 10.04 9.15
C LEU A 81 -0.51 9.87 9.31
N GLU A 82 -1.21 10.98 9.52
CA GLU A 82 -2.67 11.02 9.54
C GLU A 82 -3.28 10.90 8.14
N TRP A 83 -4.51 10.37 8.08
CA TRP A 83 -5.23 10.15 6.82
C TRP A 83 -5.35 11.41 5.95
N ALA A 84 -5.55 12.57 6.57
CA ALA A 84 -5.63 13.85 5.86
C ALA A 84 -4.33 14.19 5.10
N THR A 85 -3.18 13.84 5.66
CA THR A 85 -1.88 14.05 5.01
C THR A 85 -1.65 13.02 3.93
N ILE A 86 -1.86 11.74 4.24
CA ILE A 86 -1.74 10.63 3.28
C ILE A 86 -2.59 10.89 2.03
N SER A 87 -3.87 11.21 2.20
CA SER A 87 -4.80 11.42 1.09
C SER A 87 -4.37 12.58 0.19
N ARG A 88 -3.89 13.69 0.79
CA ARG A 88 -3.33 14.83 0.07
C ARG A 88 -2.10 14.44 -0.75
N GLU A 89 -1.13 13.76 -0.14
CA GLU A 89 0.10 13.33 -0.85
C GLU A 89 -0.21 12.35 -1.99
N ILE A 90 -1.12 11.40 -1.78
CA ILE A 90 -1.59 10.48 -2.82
C ILE A 90 -2.23 11.24 -3.98
N ALA A 91 -3.10 12.22 -3.69
CA ALA A 91 -3.74 13.02 -4.72
C ALA A 91 -2.71 13.83 -5.54
N LEU A 92 -1.73 14.43 -4.87
CA LEU A 92 -0.65 15.16 -5.53
C LEU A 92 0.21 14.25 -6.42
N MET A 93 0.56 13.05 -5.96
CA MET A 93 1.30 12.05 -6.74
C MET A 93 0.53 11.52 -7.96
N ASN A 94 -0.80 11.52 -7.90
CA ASN A 94 -1.65 11.04 -8.98
C ASN A 94 -2.05 12.15 -9.97
N LYS A 95 -1.94 13.43 -9.58
CA LYS A 95 -2.32 14.60 -10.39
C LYS A 95 -1.73 14.63 -11.82
N PRO A 96 -0.47 14.23 -12.07
CA PRO A 96 0.07 14.21 -13.45
C PRO A 96 -0.63 13.17 -14.35
N TYR A 97 -1.24 12.15 -13.77
CA TYR A 97 -1.83 11.02 -14.48
C TYR A 97 -3.36 11.10 -14.57
N SER A 98 -3.98 12.02 -13.81
CA SER A 98 -5.44 12.18 -13.77
C SER A 98 -6.00 13.04 -14.92
N ARG A 99 -5.14 13.66 -15.72
CA ARG A 99 -5.50 14.43 -16.92
C ARG A 99 -5.27 13.56 -18.17
N GLN A 100 -6.09 12.53 -18.32
CA GLN A 100 -6.31 11.83 -19.59
C GLN A 100 -7.77 12.00 -19.99
#